data_AF-A0A7S0EDB5-F1
#
_entry.id   AF-A0A7S0EDB5-F1
#
_cell.length_a   1.000
_cell.length_b   1.000
_cell.length_c   1.000
_cell.angle_alpha   90.00
_cell.angle_beta   90.00
_cell.angle_gamma   90.00
#
_symmetry.space_group_name_H-M   'P 1'
#
loop_
_entity.id
_entity.type
_entity.pdbx_description
1 polymer ?
#
loop_
_entity_poly.entity_id
_entity_poly.type
_entity_poly.pdbx_seq_one_letter_code
_entity_poly.pdbx_strand_id
1 'polypeptide(L)'
;VPLPLTTGEDQSSSPDASSDSAIMACLRPHPPDEKQGPPEWAETIFGSAWWYRWSSFSYCGAGAMILLRPEPMYRHAEPCCAAFPFRAMGGAIVLNGLLSYMGDTHTWGRPSCWKWADILLATTNTALQFVLVLLHMLGPMSFPRDMVGVFTASLLLALYCKRRAGRAFANRERDAYLRWHTAWHLILPAGAITGMLLLE
;
A
#
# COMPACT_ATOMS: atom_id res chain seq x y z
N VAL A 1 33.38 53.77 44.11
CA VAL A 1 31.98 53.68 43.62
C VAL A 1 32.01 53.73 42.09
N PRO A 2 31.49 52.77 41.32
CA PRO A 2 31.43 51.31 41.45
C PRO A 2 32.24 50.57 40.35
N LEU A 3 32.43 49.26 40.53
CA LEU A 3 32.99 48.30 39.57
C LEU A 3 32.03 48.04 38.38
N PRO A 4 32.52 47.72 37.17
CA PRO A 4 31.68 47.15 36.13
C PRO A 4 31.52 45.63 36.34
N LEU A 5 30.28 45.21 36.53
CA LEU A 5 29.84 43.81 36.49
C LEU A 5 29.98 43.25 35.08
N THR A 6 30.80 42.22 34.92
CA THR A 6 30.75 41.29 33.79
C THR A 6 29.57 40.34 33.99
N THR A 7 28.48 40.54 33.27
CA THR A 7 27.41 39.55 33.12
C THR A 7 27.81 38.58 32.01
N GLY A 8 28.14 37.34 32.39
CA GLY A 8 28.29 36.24 31.45
C GLY A 8 26.93 35.91 30.84
N GLU A 9 26.87 35.91 29.52
CA GLU A 9 25.72 35.41 28.77
C GLU A 9 25.74 33.88 28.80
N ASP A 10 24.67 33.31 29.34
CA ASP A 10 24.35 31.89 29.28
C ASP A 10 24.22 31.43 27.82
N GLN A 11 25.05 30.47 27.43
CA GLN A 11 24.85 29.70 26.21
C GLN A 11 23.62 28.81 26.39
N SER A 12 22.47 29.31 25.94
CA SER A 12 21.27 28.50 25.77
C SER A 12 21.55 27.40 24.74
N SER A 13 21.59 26.16 25.23
CA SER A 13 21.66 24.94 24.43
C SER A 13 20.40 24.82 23.57
N SER A 14 20.59 24.92 22.25
CA SER A 14 19.53 24.69 21.27
C SER A 14 19.15 23.20 21.24
N PRO A 15 17.84 22.87 21.21
CA PRO A 15 17.38 21.49 21.15
C PRO A 15 17.58 20.87 19.75
N ASP A 16 17.97 19.59 19.77
CA ASP A 16 18.09 18.60 18.71
C ASP A 16 17.46 18.92 17.33
N ALA A 17 18.26 19.50 16.43
CA ALA A 17 17.96 19.65 15.01
C ALA A 17 18.00 18.34 14.20
N SER A 18 18.14 17.17 14.83
CA SER A 18 18.33 15.89 14.13
C SER A 18 17.02 15.19 13.74
N SER A 19 15.93 15.39 14.50
CA SER A 19 14.62 14.79 14.21
C SER A 19 13.88 15.52 13.08
N ASP A 20 13.91 16.86 13.07
CA ASP A 20 13.26 17.68 12.03
C ASP A 20 13.93 17.53 10.67
N SER A 21 15.22 17.20 10.65
CA SER A 21 16.00 16.92 9.44
C SER A 21 15.48 15.71 8.67
N ALA A 22 15.05 14.64 9.36
CA ALA A 22 14.54 13.43 8.73
C ALA A 22 13.12 13.63 8.13
N ILE A 23 12.26 14.39 8.82
CA ILE A 23 10.92 14.75 8.34
C ILE A 23 11.04 15.73 7.15
N MET A 24 11.94 16.70 7.22
CA MET A 24 12.23 17.62 6.13
C MET A 24 12.94 16.95 4.93
N ALA A 25 13.69 15.87 5.16
CA ALA A 25 14.31 15.09 4.07
C ALA A 25 13.26 14.36 3.22
N CYS A 26 12.17 13.88 3.81
CA CYS A 26 10.99 13.38 3.07
C CYS A 26 10.24 14.48 2.28
N LEU A 27 10.48 15.75 2.61
CA LEU A 27 9.90 16.92 1.95
C LEU A 27 10.82 17.52 0.87
N ARG A 28 12.03 16.99 0.68
CA ARG A 28 12.86 17.41 -0.45
C ARG A 28 12.20 16.97 -1.76
N PRO A 29 11.99 17.88 -2.72
CA PRO A 29 11.47 17.51 -4.03
C PRO A 29 12.47 16.57 -4.70
N HIS A 30 12.11 15.29 -4.76
CA HIS A 30 12.77 14.35 -5.67
C HIS A 30 12.63 14.88 -7.11
N PRO A 31 13.63 14.61 -7.98
CA PRO A 31 13.62 15.10 -9.35
C PRO A 31 12.30 14.76 -10.06
N PRO A 32 11.82 15.65 -10.95
CA PRO A 32 10.56 15.46 -11.64
C PRO A 32 10.61 14.27 -12.61
N ASP A 33 9.45 13.64 -12.79
CA ASP A 33 9.03 12.96 -14.02
C ASP A 33 9.59 11.60 -14.43
N GLU A 34 9.27 10.55 -13.65
CA GLU A 34 9.08 9.23 -14.27
C GLU A 34 7.81 8.49 -13.82
N LYS A 35 7.23 8.83 -12.66
CA LYS A 35 6.03 8.15 -12.14
C LYS A 35 4.83 9.08 -11.91
N GLN A 36 4.92 10.34 -12.33
CA GLN A 36 3.82 11.28 -12.22
C GLN A 36 2.78 11.00 -13.31
N GLY A 37 1.50 10.97 -12.92
CA GLY A 37 0.41 10.82 -13.89
C GLY A 37 0.32 12.05 -14.79
N PRO A 38 -0.09 11.91 -16.06
CA PRO A 38 -0.26 13.06 -16.94
C PRO A 38 -1.27 14.06 -16.37
N PRO A 39 -0.91 15.35 -16.17
CA PRO A 39 -1.80 16.35 -15.60
C PRO A 39 -3.11 16.51 -16.38
N GLU A 40 -3.07 16.29 -17.70
CA GLU A 40 -4.24 16.35 -18.58
C GLU A 40 -5.31 15.29 -18.25
N TRP A 41 -4.98 14.24 -17.49
CA TRP A 41 -5.96 13.23 -17.07
C TRP A 41 -6.72 13.64 -15.80
N ALA A 42 -6.26 14.68 -15.08
CA ALA A 42 -6.84 15.10 -13.82
C ALA A 42 -8.33 15.44 -13.94
N GLU A 43 -8.74 16.14 -15.00
CA GLU A 43 -10.15 16.50 -15.23
C GLU A 43 -11.05 15.25 -15.31
N THR A 44 -10.59 14.20 -16.00
CA THR A 44 -11.34 12.94 -16.09
C THR A 44 -11.35 12.19 -14.76
N ILE A 45 -10.21 12.13 -14.08
CA ILE A 45 -10.07 11.43 -12.80
C ILE A 45 -10.97 12.05 -11.74
N PHE A 46 -10.91 13.38 -11.58
CA PHE A 46 -11.68 14.08 -10.57
C PHE A 46 -13.14 14.31 -10.96
N GLY A 47 -13.44 14.41 -12.26
CA GLY A 47 -14.79 14.61 -12.78
C GLY A 47 -15.59 13.30 -12.92
N SER A 48 -15.26 12.48 -13.91
CA SER A 48 -16.13 11.36 -14.34
C SER A 48 -15.69 9.97 -13.85
N ALA A 49 -14.41 9.79 -13.49
CA ALA A 49 -13.88 8.48 -13.09
C ALA A 49 -13.95 8.22 -11.58
N TRP A 50 -15.11 8.45 -10.96
CA TRP A 50 -15.32 8.21 -9.52
C TRP A 50 -14.99 6.76 -9.11
N TRP A 51 -15.29 5.79 -9.98
CA TRP A 51 -15.02 4.36 -9.77
C TRP A 51 -13.52 4.08 -9.63
N TYR A 52 -12.68 4.80 -10.37
CA TYR A 52 -11.22 4.69 -10.27
C TYR A 52 -10.75 5.19 -8.91
N ARG A 53 -11.25 6.34 -8.49
CA ARG A 53 -10.92 6.96 -7.21
C ARG A 53 -11.25 6.07 -6.03
N TRP A 54 -12.42 5.43 -6.07
CA TRP A 54 -12.88 4.56 -4.98
C TRP A 54 -12.25 3.16 -5.01
N SER A 55 -11.70 2.73 -6.15
CA SER A 55 -11.17 1.37 -6.30
C SER A 55 -10.05 1.04 -5.31
N SER A 56 -9.21 2.02 -4.93
CA SER A 56 -8.12 1.83 -3.95
C SER A 56 -8.62 1.35 -2.58
N PHE A 57 -9.85 1.72 -2.18
CA PHE A 57 -10.40 1.34 -0.87
C PHE A 57 -10.87 -0.12 -0.79
N SER A 58 -10.89 -0.85 -1.90
CA SER A 58 -11.16 -2.30 -1.86
C SER A 58 -10.12 -3.06 -1.02
N TYR A 59 -8.86 -2.61 -1.01
CA TYR A 59 -7.84 -3.13 -0.09
C TYR A 59 -8.22 -2.88 1.37
N CYS A 60 -8.85 -1.74 1.70
CA CYS A 60 -9.33 -1.50 3.06
C CYS A 60 -10.37 -2.54 3.48
N GLY A 61 -11.28 -2.94 2.59
CA GLY A 61 -12.23 -4.02 2.85
C GLY A 61 -11.53 -5.36 3.13
N ALA A 62 -10.64 -5.78 2.23
CA ALA A 62 -9.90 -7.04 2.38
C ALA A 62 -9.00 -7.04 3.64
N GLY A 63 -8.28 -5.95 3.89
CA GLY A 63 -7.42 -5.79 5.06
C GLY A 63 -8.21 -5.75 6.36
N ALA A 64 -9.37 -5.10 6.38
CA ALA A 64 -10.24 -5.03 7.56
C ALA A 64 -10.76 -6.42 7.95
N MET A 65 -11.11 -7.28 6.98
CA MET A 65 -11.51 -8.66 7.28
C MET A 65 -10.42 -9.43 8.02
N ILE A 66 -9.17 -9.34 7.55
CA ILE A 66 -8.03 -10.01 8.19
C ILE A 66 -7.71 -9.37 9.55
N LEU A 67 -7.78 -8.04 9.64
CA LEU A 67 -7.49 -7.30 10.87
C LEU A 67 -8.49 -7.61 11.99
N LEU A 68 -9.77 -7.61 11.66
CA LEU A 68 -10.87 -7.77 12.62
C LEU A 68 -11.18 -9.23 12.93
N ARG A 69 -11.04 -10.12 11.95
CA ARG A 69 -11.35 -11.55 12.08
C ARG A 69 -10.21 -12.44 11.55
N PRO A 70 -9.03 -12.42 12.19
CA PRO A 70 -7.90 -13.26 11.77
C PRO A 70 -8.04 -14.74 12.18
N GLU A 71 -9.01 -15.09 13.04
CA GLU A 71 -9.16 -16.42 13.63
C GLU A 71 -9.22 -17.56 12.61
N PRO A 72 -9.92 -17.43 11.46
CA PRO A 72 -9.91 -18.46 10.42
C PRO A 72 -8.49 -18.77 9.93
N MET A 73 -7.63 -17.77 9.74
CA MET A 73 -6.25 -17.99 9.29
C MET A 73 -5.40 -18.69 10.34
N TYR A 74 -5.56 -18.31 11.62
CA TYR A 74 -4.79 -18.91 12.72
C TYR A 74 -5.07 -20.41 12.89
N ARG A 75 -6.29 -20.89 12.60
CA ARG A 75 -6.63 -22.32 12.69
C ARG A 75 -5.84 -23.20 11.70
N HIS A 76 -5.34 -22.59 10.63
CA HIS A 76 -4.57 -23.27 9.59
C HIS A 76 -3.06 -23.11 9.77
N ALA A 77 -2.60 -22.45 10.83
CA ALA A 77 -1.19 -22.33 11.16
C ALA A 77 -0.78 -23.42 12.16
N GLU A 78 0.28 -24.16 11.84
CA GLU A 78 0.91 -25.08 12.78
C GLU A 78 1.49 -24.32 14.00
N PRO A 79 1.78 -24.99 15.13
CA PRO A 79 2.28 -24.33 16.35
C PRO A 79 3.52 -23.45 16.11
N CYS A 80 4.40 -23.81 15.18
CA CYS A 80 5.59 -23.03 14.82
C CYS A 80 5.26 -21.70 14.11
N CYS A 81 4.06 -21.56 13.56
CA CYS A 81 3.55 -20.38 12.86
C CYS A 81 2.34 -19.73 13.57
N ALA A 82 1.96 -20.21 14.75
CA ALA A 82 0.80 -19.71 15.50
C ALA A 82 0.92 -18.21 15.86
N ALA A 83 2.15 -17.70 15.97
CA ALA A 83 2.42 -16.30 16.25
C ALA A 83 2.50 -15.41 14.99
N PHE A 84 2.17 -15.93 13.80
CA PHE A 84 2.22 -15.13 12.58
C PHE A 84 1.31 -13.89 12.71
N PRO A 85 1.80 -12.68 12.39
CA PRO A 85 1.09 -11.44 12.74
C PRO A 85 0.00 -11.09 11.71
N PHE A 86 -0.99 -11.96 11.51
CA PHE A 86 -2.08 -11.74 10.54
C PHE A 86 -2.81 -10.41 10.76
N ARG A 87 -3.02 -9.99 12.02
CA ARG A 87 -3.61 -8.67 12.31
C ARG A 87 -2.77 -7.51 11.77
N ALA A 88 -1.45 -7.55 11.98
CA ALA A 88 -0.56 -6.50 11.49
C ALA A 88 -0.55 -6.48 9.95
N MET A 89 -0.56 -7.65 9.33
CA MET A 89 -0.73 -7.79 7.87
C MET A 89 -2.06 -7.19 7.39
N GLY A 90 -3.17 -7.46 8.05
CA GLY A 90 -4.47 -6.85 7.76
C GLY A 90 -4.43 -5.33 7.86
N GLY A 91 -3.83 -4.79 8.93
CA GLY A 91 -3.61 -3.35 9.10
C GLY A 91 -2.73 -2.73 8.02
N ALA A 92 -1.65 -3.42 7.63
CA ALA A 92 -0.79 -3.00 6.53
C ALA A 92 -1.55 -2.98 5.18
N ILE A 93 -2.46 -3.91 4.94
CA ILE A 93 -3.30 -3.92 3.74
C ILE A 93 -4.32 -2.76 3.75
N VAL A 94 -4.92 -2.45 4.90
CA VAL A 94 -5.80 -1.27 5.04
C VAL A 94 -5.02 0.00 4.73
N LEU A 95 -3.85 0.16 5.33
CA LEU A 95 -2.99 1.31 5.07
C LEU A 95 -2.60 1.40 3.59
N ASN A 96 -2.36 0.26 2.93
CA ASN A 96 -2.08 0.22 1.50
C ASN A 96 -3.21 0.84 0.67
N GLY A 97 -4.48 0.54 0.99
CA GLY A 97 -5.62 1.17 0.30
C GLY A 97 -5.67 2.69 0.46
N LEU A 98 -5.34 3.20 1.65
CA LEU A 98 -5.27 4.64 1.92
C LEU A 98 -4.11 5.31 1.16
N LEU A 99 -2.92 4.70 1.18
CA LEU A 99 -1.75 5.20 0.46
C LEU A 99 -1.95 5.16 -1.05
N SER A 100 -2.55 4.09 -1.57
CA SER A 100 -2.98 3.98 -2.96
C SER A 100 -3.93 5.11 -3.33
N TYR A 101 -4.93 5.44 -2.52
CA TYR A 101 -5.80 6.61 -2.80
C TYR A 101 -5.01 7.92 -2.84
N MET A 102 -4.11 8.12 -1.87
CA MET A 102 -3.29 9.33 -1.80
C MET A 102 -2.39 9.48 -3.04
N GLY A 103 -1.72 8.40 -3.47
CA GLY A 103 -0.78 8.41 -4.60
C GLY A 103 -1.42 8.32 -5.99
N ASP A 104 -2.52 7.56 -6.14
CA ASP A 104 -3.16 7.33 -7.43
C ASP A 104 -4.30 8.30 -7.75
N THR A 105 -4.80 9.03 -6.75
CA THR A 105 -5.92 9.97 -6.94
C THR A 105 -5.61 11.34 -6.37
N HIS A 106 -5.38 11.44 -5.06
CA HIS A 106 -5.33 12.74 -4.39
C HIS A 106 -4.19 13.63 -4.91
N THR A 107 -3.02 13.05 -5.14
CA THR A 107 -1.84 13.78 -5.66
C THR A 107 -1.60 13.55 -7.15
N TRP A 108 -2.64 13.19 -7.91
CA TRP A 108 -2.50 12.97 -9.35
C TRP A 108 -1.94 14.21 -10.07
N GLY A 109 -0.98 13.99 -10.99
CA GLY A 109 -0.33 15.06 -11.74
C GLY A 109 0.58 15.97 -10.91
N ARG A 110 0.91 15.58 -9.67
CA ARG A 110 1.79 16.34 -8.77
C ARG A 110 2.88 15.44 -8.18
N PRO A 111 4.06 15.99 -7.86
CA PRO A 111 5.07 15.28 -7.09
C PRO A 111 4.51 14.83 -5.74
N SER A 112 4.79 13.59 -5.33
CA SER A 112 4.24 13.04 -4.10
C SER A 112 5.07 11.89 -3.52
N CYS A 113 5.35 11.96 -2.22
CA CYS A 113 5.94 10.86 -1.45
C CYS A 113 4.96 9.69 -1.26
N TRP A 114 3.65 9.95 -1.29
CA TRP A 114 2.60 8.94 -1.08
C TRP A 114 2.69 7.80 -2.10
N LYS A 115 3.06 8.10 -3.34
CA LYS A 115 3.23 7.09 -4.38
C LYS A 115 4.39 6.14 -4.11
N TRP A 116 5.47 6.64 -3.52
CA TRP A 116 6.59 5.79 -3.11
C TRP A 116 6.25 4.94 -1.89
N ALA A 117 5.58 5.54 -0.90
CA ALA A 117 5.10 4.82 0.27
C ALA A 117 4.13 3.68 -0.13
N ASP A 118 3.19 3.96 -1.04
CA ASP A 118 2.29 2.96 -1.62
C ASP A 118 3.04 1.83 -2.32
N ILE A 119 3.97 2.15 -3.23
CA ILE A 119 4.77 1.13 -3.92
C ILE A 119 5.56 0.26 -2.93
N LEU A 120 6.19 0.85 -1.93
CA LEU A 120 6.98 0.13 -0.94
C LEU A 120 6.09 -0.82 -0.11
N LEU A 121 4.96 -0.32 0.38
CA LEU A 121 4.03 -1.09 1.19
C LEU A 121 3.36 -2.20 0.37
N ALA A 122 2.90 -1.90 -0.85
CA ALA A 122 2.31 -2.87 -1.75
C ALA A 122 3.30 -3.99 -2.12
N THR A 123 4.57 -3.64 -2.34
CA THR A 123 5.63 -4.63 -2.63
C THR A 123 5.88 -5.51 -1.41
N THR A 124 5.97 -4.92 -0.22
CA THR A 124 6.16 -5.66 1.04
C THR A 124 4.99 -6.61 1.31
N ASN A 125 3.75 -6.13 1.17
CA ASN A 125 2.55 -6.95 1.31
C ASN A 125 2.54 -8.09 0.29
N THR A 126 2.87 -7.82 -0.97
CA THR A 126 2.93 -8.86 -2.01
C THR A 126 3.99 -9.90 -1.71
N ALA A 127 5.18 -9.48 -1.25
CA ALA A 127 6.24 -10.41 -0.84
C ALA A 127 5.80 -11.27 0.34
N LEU A 128 5.11 -10.69 1.33
CA LEU A 128 4.56 -11.43 2.46
C LEU A 128 3.53 -12.49 2.03
N GLN A 129 2.70 -12.18 1.04
CA GLN A 129 1.78 -13.17 0.47
C GLN A 129 2.50 -14.34 -0.20
N PHE A 130 3.61 -14.09 -0.92
CA PHE A 130 4.44 -15.16 -1.45
C PHE A 130 5.07 -16.02 -0.34
N VAL A 131 5.48 -15.41 0.77
CA VAL A 131 5.95 -16.14 1.96
C VAL A 131 4.85 -17.05 2.51
N LEU A 132 3.60 -16.57 2.59
CA LEU A 132 2.46 -17.41 3.03
C LEU A 132 2.21 -18.60 2.08
N VAL A 133 2.29 -18.39 0.77
CA VAL A 133 2.20 -19.49 -0.21
C VAL A 133 3.36 -20.49 -0.02
N LEU A 134 4.58 -20.02 0.26
CA LEU A 134 5.71 -20.90 0.51
C LEU A 134 5.55 -21.70 1.81
N LEU A 135 5.14 -21.03 2.90
CA LEU A 135 4.80 -21.69 4.17
C LEU A 135 3.67 -22.71 3.97
N HIS A 136 2.76 -22.44 3.04
CA HIS A 136 1.74 -23.41 2.66
C HIS A 136 2.31 -24.66 1.99
N MET A 137 3.14 -24.46 0.97
CA MET A 137 3.78 -25.54 0.21
C MET A 137 4.72 -26.40 1.07
N LEU A 138 5.36 -25.80 2.08
CA LEU A 138 6.29 -26.49 2.98
C LEU A 138 5.58 -27.22 4.12
N GLY A 139 4.30 -26.95 4.38
CA GLY A 139 3.52 -27.57 5.45
C GLY A 139 3.27 -26.76 6.75
N PRO A 140 4.10 -25.76 7.15
CA PRO A 140 3.82 -24.95 8.35
C PRO A 140 2.49 -24.19 8.36
N MET A 141 1.86 -23.99 7.19
CA MET A 141 0.49 -23.50 7.08
C MET A 141 -0.31 -24.41 6.15
N SER A 142 -1.51 -24.82 6.52
CA SER A 142 -2.33 -25.73 5.71
C SER A 142 -3.68 -25.12 5.38
N PHE A 143 -3.67 -24.13 4.47
CA PHE A 143 -4.89 -23.54 3.95
C PHE A 143 -5.64 -24.51 3.01
N PRO A 144 -6.98 -24.43 2.91
CA PRO A 144 -7.75 -25.17 1.92
C PRO A 144 -7.28 -24.88 0.49
N ARG A 145 -7.27 -25.91 -0.36
CA ARG A 145 -6.83 -25.80 -1.76
C ARG A 145 -7.61 -24.75 -2.55
N ASP A 146 -8.90 -24.61 -2.27
CA ASP A 146 -9.77 -23.65 -2.95
C ASP A 146 -9.37 -22.21 -2.63
N MET A 147 -9.04 -21.91 -1.37
CA MET A 147 -8.52 -20.59 -0.96
C MET A 147 -7.22 -20.26 -1.69
N VAL A 148 -6.28 -21.21 -1.72
CA VAL A 148 -4.99 -21.04 -2.40
C VAL A 148 -5.18 -20.88 -3.91
N GLY A 149 -6.09 -21.64 -4.51
CA GLY A 149 -6.44 -21.55 -5.93
C GLY A 149 -7.04 -20.19 -6.29
N VAL A 150 -8.03 -19.72 -5.51
CA VAL A 150 -8.64 -18.39 -5.69
C VAL A 150 -7.61 -17.28 -5.53
N PHE A 151 -6.77 -17.35 -4.49
CA PHE A 151 -5.72 -16.36 -4.25
C PHE A 151 -4.69 -16.34 -5.39
N THR A 152 -4.24 -17.51 -5.84
CA THR A 152 -3.27 -17.61 -6.94
C THR A 152 -3.86 -17.08 -8.25
N ALA A 153 -5.10 -17.44 -8.57
CA ALA A 153 -5.78 -16.97 -9.77
C ALA A 153 -5.99 -15.44 -9.74
N SER A 154 -6.43 -14.88 -8.61
CA SER A 154 -6.61 -13.43 -8.47
C SER A 154 -5.28 -12.69 -8.55
N LEU A 155 -4.20 -13.21 -7.97
CA LEU A 155 -2.86 -12.63 -8.05
C LEU A 155 -2.35 -12.59 -9.50
N LEU A 156 -2.45 -13.70 -10.24
CA LEU A 156 -2.02 -13.75 -11.64
C LEU A 156 -2.83 -12.79 -12.51
N LEU A 157 -4.15 -12.74 -12.32
CA LEU A 157 -5.02 -11.84 -13.07
C LEU A 157 -4.75 -10.38 -12.72
N ALA A 158 -4.50 -10.08 -11.44
CA ALA A 158 -4.12 -8.75 -11.01
C ALA A 158 -2.78 -8.33 -11.66
N LEU A 159 -1.73 -9.16 -11.60
CA LEU A 159 -0.46 -8.87 -12.26
C LEU A 159 -0.62 -8.63 -13.77
N TYR A 160 -1.50 -9.40 -14.43
CA TYR A 160 -1.88 -9.16 -15.82
C TYR A 160 -2.50 -7.77 -16.00
N CYS A 161 -3.49 -7.39 -15.18
CA CYS A 161 -4.11 -6.06 -15.20
C CYS A 161 -3.09 -4.96 -14.95
N LYS A 162 -2.17 -5.12 -13.99
CA LYS A 162 -1.11 -4.15 -13.69
C LYS A 162 -0.19 -3.95 -14.89
N ARG A 163 0.21 -5.03 -15.56
CA ARG A 163 1.04 -4.96 -16.77
C ARG A 163 0.31 -4.26 -17.92
N ARG A 164 -0.98 -4.55 -18.11
CA ARG A 164 -1.83 -3.87 -19.11
C ARG A 164 -1.99 -2.38 -18.80
N ALA A 165 -2.21 -2.02 -17.54
CA ALA A 165 -2.27 -0.63 -17.10
C ALA A 165 -0.95 0.10 -17.37
N GLY A 166 0.20 -0.50 -17.02
CA GLY A 166 1.51 0.08 -17.30
C GLY A 166 1.76 0.30 -18.79
N ARG A 167 1.34 -0.63 -19.65
CA ARG A 167 1.42 -0.47 -21.11
C ARG A 167 0.50 0.64 -21.62
N ALA A 168 -0.75 0.71 -21.15
CA ALA A 168 -1.67 1.78 -21.50
C ALA A 168 -1.15 3.14 -21.05
N PHE A 169 -0.52 3.21 -19.87
CA PHE A 169 0.13 4.41 -19.37
C PHE A 169 1.28 4.87 -20.29
N ALA A 170 2.18 3.95 -20.65
CA ALA A 170 3.28 4.24 -21.58
C ALA A 170 2.79 4.71 -22.96
N ASN A 171 1.68 4.14 -23.44
CA ASN A 171 1.03 4.52 -24.70
C ASN A 171 0.15 5.78 -24.61
N ARG A 172 0.05 6.42 -23.44
CA ARG A 172 -0.86 7.56 -23.18
C ARG A 172 -2.35 7.24 -23.42
N GLU A 173 -2.76 5.98 -23.30
CA GLU A 173 -4.14 5.52 -23.43
C GLU A 173 -4.91 5.67 -22.10
N ARG A 174 -5.38 6.88 -21.78
CA ARG A 174 -6.04 7.23 -20.51
C ARG A 174 -7.11 6.23 -20.08
N ASP A 175 -8.11 5.99 -20.93
CA ASP A 175 -9.29 5.19 -20.55
C ASP A 175 -8.93 3.72 -20.31
N ALA A 176 -7.99 3.19 -21.10
CA ALA A 176 -7.45 1.86 -20.90
C ALA A 176 -6.67 1.77 -19.58
N TYR A 177 -5.83 2.76 -19.29
CA TYR A 177 -5.10 2.84 -18.02
C TYR A 177 -6.06 2.80 -16.83
N LEU A 178 -7.05 3.70 -16.80
CA LEU A 178 -7.99 3.79 -15.69
C LEU A 178 -8.73 2.46 -15.47
N ARG A 179 -9.23 1.83 -16.55
CA ARG A 179 -9.93 0.54 -16.46
C ARG A 179 -9.04 -0.58 -15.93
N TRP A 180 -7.83 -0.75 -16.50
CA TRP A 180 -6.92 -1.82 -16.09
C TRP A 180 -6.36 -1.61 -14.69
N HIS A 181 -6.10 -0.35 -14.30
CA HIS A 181 -5.60 -0.02 -12.97
C HIS A 181 -6.69 -0.18 -11.90
N THR A 182 -7.94 0.16 -12.22
CA THR A 182 -9.08 -0.20 -11.36
C THR A 182 -9.28 -1.70 -11.25
N ALA A 183 -9.19 -2.44 -12.35
CA ALA A 183 -9.30 -3.90 -12.31
C ALA A 183 -8.22 -4.52 -11.42
N TRP A 184 -6.97 -4.01 -11.49
CA TRP A 184 -5.90 -4.37 -10.55
C TRP A 184 -6.32 -4.15 -9.10
N HIS A 185 -6.87 -2.96 -8.80
CA HIS A 185 -7.29 -2.61 -7.44
C HIS A 185 -8.45 -3.46 -6.96
N LEU A 186 -9.36 -3.93 -7.82
CA LEU A 186 -10.52 -4.72 -7.39
C LEU A 186 -10.27 -6.22 -7.33
N ILE A 187 -9.54 -6.79 -8.29
CA ILE A 187 -9.42 -8.25 -8.46
C ILE A 187 -8.64 -8.90 -7.32
N LEU A 188 -7.50 -8.30 -6.92
CA LEU A 188 -6.67 -8.88 -5.87
C LEU A 188 -7.38 -8.86 -4.50
N PRO A 189 -7.96 -7.73 -4.04
CA PRO A 189 -8.77 -7.72 -2.82
C PRO A 189 -10.00 -8.60 -2.89
N ALA A 190 -10.70 -8.68 -4.03
CA ALA A 190 -11.84 -9.57 -4.19
C ALA A 190 -11.43 -11.03 -4.00
N GLY A 191 -10.31 -11.47 -4.59
CA GLY A 191 -9.78 -12.81 -4.37
C GLY A 191 -9.39 -13.07 -2.92
N ALA A 192 -8.82 -12.09 -2.22
CA ALA A 192 -8.51 -12.21 -0.79
C ALA A 192 -9.80 -12.34 0.07
N ILE A 193 -10.83 -11.54 -0.22
CA ILE A 193 -12.14 -11.60 0.45
C ILE A 193 -12.79 -12.96 0.21
N THR A 194 -12.87 -13.41 -1.05
CA THR A 194 -13.41 -14.72 -1.40
C THR A 194 -12.63 -15.85 -0.72
N GLY A 195 -11.30 -15.76 -0.72
CA GLY A 195 -10.45 -16.72 -0.01
C GLY A 195 -10.76 -16.77 1.49
N MET A 196 -10.91 -15.62 2.15
CA MET A 196 -11.29 -15.55 3.56
C MET A 196 -12.68 -16.15 3.84
N LEU A 197 -13.65 -15.94 2.93
CA LEU A 197 -14.99 -16.55 3.05
C LEU A 197 -14.96 -18.08 2.89
N LEU A 198 -13.99 -18.61 2.14
CA LEU A 198 -13.76 -20.06 2.02
C LEU A 198 -13.07 -20.68 3.24
N LEU A 199 -12.57 -19.86 4.17
CA LEU A 199 -11.98 -20.31 5.45
C LEU A 199 -13.02 -20.38 6.59
N GLU A 200 -14.23 -19.89 6.36
CA GLU A 200 -15.34 -19.97 7.34
C GLU A 200 -16.03 -21.33 7.33
#